data_AF-L9YUJ4-F1
#
_entry.id   AF-L9YUJ4-F1
#
_cell.length_a   1.000
_cell.length_b   1.000
_cell.length_c   1.000
_cell.angle_alpha   90.00
_cell.angle_beta   90.00
_cell.angle_gamma   90.00
#
_symmetry.space_group_name_H-M   'P 1'
#
loop_
_entity.id
_entity.type
_entity.pdbx_description
1 polymer ?
#
loop_
_entity_poly.entity_id
_entity_poly.type
_entity_poly.pdbx_seq_one_letter_code
_entity_poly.pdbx_strand_id
1 'polypeptide(L)'
;MTDGAGITQLVTRTYSHAIRLNNLSSPIGPIPTLDSLDGREQTVIQAALDGSYTTDTLPEWLTAFLAETSYIQVDTEYYLLKHSLPATTITATETDRDAVSGEIASSDAYETAVTHDDYVRTGLLQDARDGGVEVVHVWPALQSFLDNYEAVEYRGTLLSLTVTTNDPGAPYTVSATSVSHTNLADGSVWKVSDASPSVQGLIRDAAATTGLYPFSDPPGQVISMLREYEYVYFDGEFYTAYVEQAGIPPIEVRATTEPHPDQSETVLTVTLVNTTDTAVDITSGAPTPVGVLRYQKQGTDSREVLWSPAYTESEHVHTDGRDVTAVNRIALTTTIDGADSASQTFRHTQESLTPGDYRIESSVGYQSGENSGTVPYSIEFMVRERDEPA
;
A
#
# COMPACT_ATOMS: atom_id res chain seq x y z
N MET A 1 40.95 5.69 28.49
CA MET A 1 39.79 6.09 29.30
C MET A 1 38.93 6.88 28.35
N THR A 2 37.86 6.26 27.86
CA THR A 2 36.93 6.87 26.92
C THR A 2 35.87 7.59 27.74
N ASP A 3 35.76 8.90 27.51
CA ASP A 3 34.76 9.77 28.13
C ASP A 3 33.37 9.23 27.82
N GLY A 4 32.59 8.95 28.86
CA GLY A 4 31.27 8.32 28.72
C GLY A 4 30.23 9.32 28.22
N ALA A 5 29.60 9.04 27.08
CA ALA A 5 28.44 9.80 26.63
C ALA A 5 27.20 9.40 27.44
N GLY A 6 26.35 10.37 27.79
CA GLY A 6 25.13 10.16 28.58
C GLY A 6 23.89 10.78 27.94
N ILE A 7 22.72 10.21 28.23
CA ILE A 7 21.44 10.83 27.87
C ILE A 7 21.19 12.03 28.79
N THR A 8 21.01 13.21 28.21
CA THR A 8 20.81 14.47 28.95
C THR A 8 19.40 15.04 28.84
N GLN A 9 18.64 14.60 27.84
CA GLN A 9 17.26 15.02 27.64
C GLN A 9 16.45 13.83 27.14
N LEU A 10 15.21 13.72 27.62
CA LEU A 10 14.25 12.70 27.23
C LEU A 10 12.87 13.35 27.08
N VAL A 11 12.28 13.24 25.90
CA VAL A 11 10.94 13.74 25.60
C VAL A 11 10.13 12.58 25.06
N THR A 12 8.98 12.30 25.68
CA THR A 12 8.04 11.29 25.19
C THR A 12 6.78 11.97 24.69
N ARG A 13 6.27 11.55 23.53
CA ARG A 13 5.01 12.02 22.96
C ARG A 13 4.11 10.84 22.65
N THR A 14 2.87 10.93 23.11
CA THR A 14 1.76 10.08 22.68
C THR A 14 0.83 10.94 21.84
N TYR A 15 0.44 10.45 20.66
CA TYR A 15 -0.36 11.23 19.72
C TYR A 15 -1.84 10.87 19.80
N SER A 16 -2.70 11.86 19.57
CA SER A 16 -4.15 11.67 19.57
C SER A 16 -4.71 11.24 18.22
N HIS A 17 -3.92 11.33 17.15
CA HIS A 17 -4.38 10.94 15.83
C HIS A 17 -3.28 10.20 15.08
N ALA A 18 -3.71 9.30 14.22
CA ALA A 18 -2.84 8.53 13.38
C ALA A 18 -3.56 8.22 12.06
N ILE A 19 -2.91 8.51 10.95
CA ILE A 19 -3.43 8.18 9.62
C ILE A 19 -2.40 7.37 8.83
N ARG A 20 -2.88 6.54 7.92
CA ARG A 20 -2.06 5.83 6.94
C ARG A 20 -2.55 6.19 5.55
N LEU A 21 -1.62 6.60 4.69
CA LEU A 21 -1.86 6.81 3.27
C LEU A 21 -1.08 5.74 2.50
N ASN A 22 -1.78 4.88 1.76
CA ASN A 22 -1.12 3.92 0.88
C ASN A 22 -1.19 4.44 -0.55
N ASN A 23 -0.03 4.75 -1.12
CA ASN A 23 0.09 5.20 -2.50
C ASN A 23 -0.29 4.05 -3.46
N LEU A 24 -1.28 4.30 -4.31
CA LEU A 24 -1.70 3.39 -5.38
C LEU A 24 -1.09 3.79 -6.74
N SER A 25 -0.53 4.99 -6.84
CA SER A 25 -0.23 5.75 -8.06
C SER A 25 -1.50 6.03 -8.89
N SER A 26 -2.24 4.98 -9.25
CA SER A 26 -3.55 5.02 -9.89
C SER A 26 -4.47 3.92 -9.34
N PRO A 27 -5.78 4.18 -9.21
CA PRO A 27 -6.75 3.23 -8.66
C PRO A 27 -6.99 2.02 -9.56
N ILE A 28 -6.68 2.14 -10.86
CA ILE A 28 -6.93 1.11 -11.89
C ILE A 28 -5.64 0.51 -12.43
N GLY A 29 -4.51 0.70 -11.73
CA GLY A 29 -3.18 0.29 -12.19
C GLY A 29 -2.49 1.36 -13.05
N PRO A 30 -1.30 1.06 -13.61
CA PRO A 30 -0.49 2.03 -14.31
C PRO A 30 -1.24 2.67 -15.49
N ILE A 31 -1.28 4.01 -15.52
CA ILE A 31 -1.84 4.77 -16.64
C ILE A 31 -0.65 5.44 -17.35
N PRO A 32 -0.44 5.20 -18.66
CA PRO A 32 0.63 5.86 -19.38
C PRO A 32 0.41 7.38 -19.43
N THR A 33 1.51 8.13 -19.46
CA THR A 33 1.47 9.56 -19.78
C THR A 33 1.68 9.74 -21.28
N LEU A 34 1.16 10.83 -21.86
CA LEU A 34 1.36 11.13 -23.28
C LEU A 34 2.85 11.09 -23.68
N ASP A 35 3.73 11.65 -22.84
CA ASP A 35 5.17 11.69 -23.08
C ASP A 35 5.87 10.33 -22.97
N SER A 36 5.22 9.34 -22.34
CA SER A 36 5.75 7.97 -22.23
C SER A 36 5.48 7.12 -23.47
N LEU A 37 4.55 7.56 -24.33
CA LEU A 37 4.16 6.84 -25.55
C LEU A 37 5.17 7.00 -26.68
N ASP A 38 5.14 6.07 -27.65
CA ASP A 38 5.95 6.20 -28.87
C ASP A 38 5.40 7.30 -29.81
N GLY A 39 6.20 7.73 -30.81
CA GLY A 39 5.81 8.86 -31.66
C GLY A 39 4.54 8.63 -32.51
N ARG A 40 4.20 7.39 -32.83
CA ARG A 40 2.98 7.08 -33.62
C ARG A 40 1.75 7.01 -32.71
N GLU A 41 1.89 6.49 -31.50
CA GLU A 41 0.87 6.47 -30.46
C GLU A 41 0.54 7.91 -30.02
N GLN A 42 1.56 8.73 -29.76
CA GLN A 42 1.40 10.16 -29.46
C GLN A 42 0.60 10.88 -30.55
N THR A 43 0.85 10.57 -31.83
CA THR A 43 0.12 11.17 -32.95
C THR A 43 -1.37 10.80 -32.91
N VAL A 44 -1.69 9.54 -32.61
CA VAL A 44 -3.08 9.07 -32.48
C VAL A 44 -3.76 9.74 -31.29
N ILE A 45 -3.11 9.76 -30.13
CA ILE A 45 -3.68 10.35 -28.91
C ILE A 45 -3.86 11.86 -29.07
N GLN A 46 -2.91 12.59 -29.65
CA GLN A 46 -3.05 14.02 -29.90
C GLN A 46 -4.24 14.30 -30.84
N ALA A 47 -4.38 13.55 -31.92
CA ALA A 47 -5.53 13.68 -32.81
C ALA A 47 -6.86 13.33 -32.12
N ALA A 48 -6.86 12.35 -31.21
CA ALA A 48 -8.02 11.98 -30.40
C ALA A 48 -8.40 13.07 -29.37
N LEU A 49 -7.41 13.76 -28.79
CA LEU A 49 -7.60 14.91 -27.90
C LEU A 49 -8.12 16.14 -28.65
N ASP A 50 -7.63 16.37 -29.87
CA ASP A 50 -8.07 17.48 -30.74
C ASP A 50 -9.46 17.24 -31.35
N GLY A 51 -10.01 16.02 -31.20
CA GLY A 51 -11.41 15.70 -31.46
C GLY A 51 -11.64 14.24 -31.84
N SER A 52 -10.89 13.73 -32.82
CA SER A 52 -10.93 12.32 -33.23
C SER A 52 -9.77 12.02 -34.17
N TYR A 53 -9.06 10.92 -33.91
CA TYR A 53 -8.26 10.24 -34.91
C TYR A 53 -9.19 9.39 -35.79
N THR A 54 -8.93 9.33 -37.09
CA THR A 54 -9.73 8.57 -38.06
C THR A 54 -8.83 7.83 -39.03
N THR A 55 -9.12 6.56 -39.29
CA THR A 55 -8.36 5.73 -40.23
C THR A 55 -9.26 4.74 -40.98
N ASP A 56 -8.94 4.50 -42.25
CA ASP A 56 -9.59 3.43 -43.05
C ASP A 56 -8.87 2.08 -42.90
N THR A 57 -7.70 2.05 -42.24
CA THR A 57 -6.89 0.85 -42.04
C THR A 57 -6.62 0.60 -40.56
N LEU A 58 -6.60 -0.67 -40.16
CA LEU A 58 -6.30 -1.11 -38.80
C LEU A 58 -4.94 -1.81 -38.78
N PRO A 59 -3.84 -1.06 -38.62
CA PRO A 59 -2.56 -1.71 -38.42
C PRO A 59 -2.55 -2.41 -37.05
N GLU A 60 -1.90 -3.58 -37.00
CA GLU A 60 -1.85 -4.43 -35.79
C GLU A 60 -1.44 -3.67 -34.54
N TRP A 61 -0.43 -2.80 -34.64
CA TRP A 61 0.06 -1.98 -33.53
C TRP A 61 -1.01 -1.07 -32.94
N LEU A 62 -1.92 -0.52 -33.75
CA LEU A 62 -2.98 0.37 -33.26
C LEU A 62 -4.02 -0.42 -32.47
N THR A 63 -4.35 -1.62 -32.94
CA THR A 63 -5.28 -2.51 -32.25
C THR A 63 -4.71 -3.01 -30.92
N ALA A 64 -3.43 -3.39 -30.89
CA ALA A 64 -2.73 -3.81 -29.67
C ALA A 64 -2.65 -2.64 -28.66
N PHE A 65 -2.22 -1.46 -29.12
CA PHE A 65 -2.13 -0.27 -28.28
C PHE A 65 -3.46 0.09 -27.61
N LEU A 66 -4.56 0.13 -28.36
CA LEU A 66 -5.88 0.49 -27.82
C LEU A 66 -6.54 -0.62 -27.00
N ALA A 67 -6.14 -1.88 -27.20
CA ALA A 67 -6.60 -2.99 -26.36
C ALA A 67 -5.99 -2.93 -24.95
N GLU A 68 -4.77 -2.40 -24.82
CA GLU A 68 -4.05 -2.28 -23.55
C GLU A 68 -4.21 -0.91 -22.89
N THR A 69 -4.52 0.12 -23.69
CA THR A 69 -4.59 1.51 -23.22
C THR A 69 -6.02 2.02 -23.28
N SER A 70 -6.74 1.88 -22.17
CA SER A 70 -8.07 2.48 -22.02
C SER A 70 -8.01 3.93 -21.54
N TYR A 71 -6.97 4.29 -20.78
CA TYR A 71 -6.80 5.62 -20.20
C TYR A 71 -5.43 6.18 -20.54
N ILE A 72 -5.37 7.51 -20.70
CA ILE A 72 -4.12 8.25 -20.84
C ILE A 72 -4.11 9.44 -19.89
N GLN A 73 -2.96 9.72 -19.30
CA GLN A 73 -2.73 10.94 -18.53
C GLN A 73 -2.07 12.00 -19.40
N VAL A 74 -2.64 13.20 -19.41
CA VAL A 74 -2.09 14.40 -20.06
C VAL A 74 -2.00 15.48 -19.00
N ASP A 75 -0.78 15.92 -18.69
CA ASP A 75 -0.50 16.79 -17.55
C ASP A 75 -1.09 16.23 -16.24
N THR A 76 -2.15 16.86 -15.73
CA THR A 76 -2.86 16.50 -14.48
C THR A 76 -4.27 15.96 -14.73
N GLU A 77 -4.62 15.76 -16.00
CA GLU A 77 -5.93 15.31 -16.42
C GLU A 77 -5.86 13.89 -17.00
N TYR A 78 -6.97 13.17 -16.87
CA TYR A 78 -7.12 11.81 -17.35
C TYR A 78 -8.16 11.78 -18.46
N TYR A 79 -7.90 10.98 -19.48
CA TYR A 79 -8.77 10.83 -20.63
C TYR A 79 -9.07 9.36 -20.86
N LEU A 80 -10.36 9.02 -20.99
CA LEU A 80 -10.81 7.72 -21.47
C LEU A 80 -10.73 7.70 -22.99
N LEU A 81 -10.02 6.71 -23.53
CA LEU A 81 -9.97 6.44 -24.95
C LEU A 81 -11.19 5.61 -25.35
N LYS A 82 -11.95 6.13 -26.29
CA LYS A 82 -13.08 5.43 -26.91
C LYS A 82 -12.77 5.22 -28.37
N HIS A 83 -13.12 4.05 -28.89
CA HIS A 83 -12.85 3.74 -30.28
C HIS A 83 -13.99 2.96 -30.93
N SER A 84 -13.99 2.93 -32.27
CA SER A 84 -14.90 2.08 -33.07
C SER A 84 -14.21 0.87 -33.70
N LEU A 85 -13.06 0.45 -33.15
CA LEU A 85 -12.36 -0.76 -33.62
C LEU A 85 -13.25 -2.00 -33.52
N PRO A 86 -13.02 -3.01 -34.39
CA PRO A 86 -13.66 -4.30 -34.27
C PRO A 86 -13.41 -4.90 -32.89
N ALA A 87 -14.46 -5.48 -32.32
CA ALA A 87 -14.39 -6.16 -31.04
C ALA A 87 -14.82 -7.62 -31.21
N THR A 88 -14.05 -8.53 -30.63
CA THR A 88 -14.34 -9.96 -30.64
C THR A 88 -14.88 -10.35 -29.28
N THR A 89 -16.12 -10.85 -29.25
CA THR A 89 -16.73 -11.44 -28.07
C THR A 89 -16.46 -12.94 -28.08
N ILE A 90 -15.89 -13.44 -26.99
CA ILE A 90 -15.67 -14.87 -26.74
C ILE A 90 -16.61 -15.29 -25.61
N THR A 91 -17.42 -16.31 -25.86
CA THR A 91 -18.31 -16.92 -24.86
C THR A 91 -17.98 -18.39 -24.69
N ALA A 92 -18.17 -18.92 -23.49
CA ALA A 92 -17.93 -20.31 -23.16
C ALA A 92 -19.16 -20.93 -22.51
N THR A 93 -19.57 -22.11 -22.98
CA THR A 93 -20.70 -22.86 -22.40
C THR A 93 -20.29 -24.28 -22.09
N GLU A 94 -20.71 -24.79 -20.93
CA GLU A 94 -20.48 -26.19 -20.58
C GLU A 94 -21.23 -27.09 -21.57
N THR A 95 -20.53 -28.08 -22.10
CA THR A 95 -21.07 -28.98 -23.13
C THR A 95 -20.64 -30.42 -22.88
N ASP A 96 -21.43 -31.36 -23.40
CA ASP A 96 -21.06 -32.77 -23.42
C ASP A 96 -20.09 -33.06 -24.57
N ARG A 97 -19.16 -33.99 -24.35
CA ARG A 97 -18.16 -34.37 -25.37
C ARG A 97 -18.80 -34.87 -26.67
N ASP A 98 -19.95 -35.54 -26.57
CA ASP A 98 -20.69 -36.06 -27.73
C ASP A 98 -21.38 -34.96 -28.54
N ALA A 99 -21.51 -33.75 -27.98
CA ALA A 99 -22.11 -32.59 -28.65
C ALA A 99 -21.09 -31.73 -29.40
N VAL A 100 -19.78 -31.97 -29.21
CA VAL A 100 -18.70 -31.25 -29.92
C VAL A 100 -18.37 -32.00 -31.21
N SER A 101 -18.47 -31.29 -32.34
CA SER A 101 -18.22 -31.89 -33.66
C SER A 101 -16.80 -31.70 -34.18
N GLY A 102 -16.10 -30.68 -33.66
CA GLY A 102 -14.75 -30.28 -34.02
C GLY A 102 -13.68 -30.72 -33.01
N GLU A 103 -12.51 -30.11 -33.10
CA GLU A 103 -11.38 -30.44 -32.22
C GLU A 103 -11.58 -29.91 -30.80
N ILE A 104 -11.14 -30.70 -29.82
CA ILE A 104 -11.16 -30.35 -28.40
C ILE A 104 -9.72 -30.05 -27.97
N ALA A 105 -9.47 -28.82 -27.51
CA ALA A 105 -8.19 -28.42 -26.95
C ALA A 105 -7.93 -29.03 -25.57
N SER A 106 -6.67 -29.34 -25.31
CA SER A 106 -6.20 -29.61 -23.94
C SER A 106 -6.01 -28.31 -23.16
N SER A 107 -5.93 -28.42 -21.83
CA SER A 107 -5.60 -27.30 -20.95
C SER A 107 -4.25 -26.66 -21.31
N ASP A 108 -3.25 -27.45 -21.70
CA ASP A 108 -1.92 -26.95 -22.08
C ASP A 108 -1.95 -26.14 -23.39
N ALA A 109 -2.75 -26.59 -24.36
CA ALA A 109 -2.95 -25.86 -25.62
C ALA A 109 -3.64 -24.51 -25.35
N TYR A 110 -4.62 -24.49 -24.45
CA TYR A 110 -5.26 -23.26 -24.00
C TYR A 110 -4.29 -22.33 -23.27
N GLU A 111 -3.51 -22.83 -22.31
CA GLU A 111 -2.55 -22.02 -21.55
C GLU A 111 -1.51 -21.38 -22.48
N THR A 112 -1.03 -22.12 -23.47
CA THR A 112 -0.15 -21.59 -24.51
C THR A 112 -0.82 -20.49 -25.32
N ALA A 113 -2.10 -20.67 -25.68
CA ALA A 113 -2.85 -19.69 -26.46
C ALA A 113 -3.15 -18.41 -25.67
N VAL A 114 -3.42 -18.51 -24.36
CA VAL A 114 -3.73 -17.34 -23.53
C VAL A 114 -2.51 -16.62 -22.94
N THR A 115 -1.31 -17.07 -23.29
CA THR A 115 -0.04 -16.45 -22.89
C THR A 115 0.48 -15.56 -24.01
N HIS A 116 0.75 -14.30 -23.71
CA HIS A 116 1.31 -13.31 -24.63
C HIS A 116 2.14 -12.28 -23.85
N ASP A 117 3.34 -11.97 -24.32
CA ASP A 117 4.22 -10.92 -23.78
C ASP A 117 4.39 -10.96 -22.25
N ASP A 118 4.71 -12.17 -21.73
CA ASP A 118 4.85 -12.49 -20.30
C ASP A 118 3.58 -12.27 -19.45
N TYR A 119 2.45 -11.97 -20.09
CA TYR A 119 1.13 -11.91 -19.50
C TYR A 119 0.35 -13.20 -19.79
N VAL A 120 -0.25 -13.78 -18.75
CA VAL A 120 -1.08 -14.99 -18.87
C VAL A 120 -2.51 -14.66 -18.51
N ARG A 121 -3.42 -14.66 -19.49
CA ARG A 121 -4.85 -14.40 -19.27
C ARG A 121 -5.61 -15.67 -18.91
N THR A 122 -5.15 -16.40 -17.89
CA THR A 122 -5.76 -17.70 -17.49
C THR A 122 -7.24 -17.61 -17.11
N GLY A 123 -7.72 -16.42 -16.71
CA GLY A 123 -9.13 -16.12 -16.38
C GLY A 123 -10.06 -16.00 -17.58
N LEU A 124 -9.55 -15.96 -18.82
CA LEU A 124 -10.36 -15.70 -20.02
C LEU A 124 -11.58 -16.65 -20.15
N LEU A 125 -11.40 -17.95 -19.93
CA LEU A 125 -12.52 -18.91 -19.99
C LEU A 125 -13.53 -18.76 -18.86
N GLN A 126 -13.08 -18.30 -17.70
CA GLN A 126 -13.99 -18.04 -16.59
C GLN A 126 -14.87 -16.83 -16.92
N ASP A 127 -14.27 -15.74 -17.40
CA ASP A 127 -14.99 -14.54 -17.83
C ASP A 127 -15.92 -14.84 -19.01
N ALA A 128 -15.44 -15.63 -19.99
CA ALA A 128 -16.22 -16.06 -21.13
C ALA A 128 -17.46 -16.88 -20.73
N ARG A 129 -17.40 -17.60 -19.59
CA ARG A 129 -18.53 -18.37 -19.05
C ARG A 129 -19.52 -17.50 -18.29
N ASP A 130 -19.04 -16.49 -17.58
CA ASP A 130 -19.84 -15.67 -16.65
C ASP A 130 -20.57 -14.49 -17.34
N GLY A 131 -20.53 -14.42 -18.68
CA GLY A 131 -21.23 -13.39 -19.46
C GLY A 131 -20.59 -13.11 -20.81
N GLY A 132 -19.41 -13.66 -21.07
CA GLY A 132 -18.62 -13.37 -22.27
C GLY A 132 -17.51 -12.38 -21.96
N VAL A 133 -16.44 -12.44 -22.76
CA VAL A 133 -15.33 -11.49 -22.71
C VAL A 133 -15.19 -10.80 -24.06
N GLU A 134 -15.16 -9.48 -24.04
CA GLU A 134 -14.91 -8.66 -25.22
C GLU A 134 -13.43 -8.29 -25.28
N VAL A 135 -12.81 -8.50 -26.45
CA VAL A 135 -11.41 -8.14 -26.71
C VAL A 135 -11.29 -7.41 -28.03
N VAL A 136 -10.54 -6.30 -28.03
CA VAL A 136 -10.29 -5.45 -29.21
C VAL A 136 -9.12 -5.98 -30.04
N HIS A 137 -8.19 -6.69 -29.39
CA HIS A 137 -7.07 -7.35 -30.04
C HIS A 137 -7.06 -8.83 -29.67
N VAL A 138 -7.14 -9.69 -30.68
CA VAL A 138 -6.92 -11.13 -30.56
C VAL A 138 -5.54 -11.41 -31.14
N TRP A 139 -4.56 -11.70 -30.27
CA TRP A 139 -3.19 -11.96 -30.72
C TRP A 139 -3.10 -13.27 -31.51
N PRO A 140 -2.07 -13.47 -32.35
CA PRO A 140 -2.01 -14.58 -33.30
C PRO A 140 -2.17 -15.98 -32.69
N ALA A 141 -1.64 -16.21 -31.49
CA ALA A 141 -1.75 -17.50 -30.81
C ALA A 141 -3.19 -17.79 -30.36
N LEU A 142 -3.89 -16.80 -29.78
CA LEU A 142 -5.29 -16.93 -29.41
C LEU A 142 -6.19 -17.05 -30.65
N GLN A 143 -5.91 -16.29 -31.71
CA GLN A 143 -6.66 -16.40 -32.96
C GLN A 143 -6.56 -17.81 -33.54
N SER A 144 -5.33 -18.34 -33.66
CA SER A 144 -5.09 -19.71 -34.12
C SER A 144 -5.80 -20.74 -33.24
N PHE A 145 -5.83 -20.53 -31.93
CA PHE A 145 -6.56 -21.41 -31.02
C PHE A 145 -8.07 -21.39 -31.27
N LEU A 146 -8.67 -20.21 -31.37
CA LEU A 146 -10.10 -20.04 -31.61
C LEU A 146 -10.56 -20.57 -32.98
N ASP A 147 -9.69 -20.51 -33.98
CA ASP A 147 -9.97 -21.03 -35.33
C ASP A 147 -9.89 -22.56 -35.42
N ASN A 148 -9.06 -23.19 -34.57
CA ASN A 148 -8.79 -24.63 -34.64
C ASN A 148 -9.65 -25.47 -33.68
N TYR A 149 -10.10 -24.90 -32.55
CA TYR A 149 -10.79 -25.67 -31.50
C TYR A 149 -12.22 -25.19 -31.26
N GLU A 150 -13.17 -26.14 -31.27
CA GLU A 150 -14.59 -25.89 -30.97
C GLU A 150 -14.87 -25.92 -29.46
N ALA A 151 -14.05 -26.66 -28.70
CA ALA A 151 -14.16 -26.76 -27.26
C ALA A 151 -12.80 -26.93 -26.59
N VAL A 152 -12.76 -26.71 -25.26
CA VAL A 152 -11.56 -26.83 -24.44
C VAL A 152 -11.87 -27.58 -23.15
N GLU A 153 -11.00 -28.51 -22.77
CA GLU A 153 -11.05 -29.14 -21.46
C GLU A 153 -10.30 -28.27 -20.43
N TYR A 154 -11.05 -27.59 -19.58
CA TYR A 154 -10.53 -26.65 -18.59
C TYR A 154 -10.99 -27.05 -17.18
N ARG A 155 -10.02 -27.34 -16.29
CA ARG A 155 -10.27 -27.74 -14.89
C ARG A 155 -11.32 -28.86 -14.73
N GLY A 156 -11.28 -29.85 -15.64
CA GLY A 156 -12.18 -31.00 -15.63
C GLY A 156 -13.58 -30.74 -16.17
N THR A 157 -13.82 -29.57 -16.77
CA THR A 157 -15.07 -29.22 -17.47
C THR A 157 -14.77 -29.03 -18.95
N LEU A 158 -15.67 -29.52 -19.83
CA LEU A 158 -15.58 -29.27 -21.26
C LEU A 158 -16.40 -28.04 -21.62
N LEU A 159 -15.75 -27.03 -22.19
CA LEU A 159 -16.38 -25.76 -22.55
C LEU A 159 -16.37 -25.58 -24.07
N SER A 160 -17.54 -25.46 -24.70
CA SER A 160 -17.67 -25.04 -26.10
C SER A 160 -17.49 -23.53 -26.20
N LEU A 161 -16.70 -23.10 -27.19
CA LEU A 161 -16.38 -21.70 -27.42
C LEU A 161 -17.23 -21.16 -28.56
N THR A 162 -17.80 -19.98 -28.38
CA THR A 162 -18.42 -19.22 -29.47
C THR A 162 -17.74 -17.87 -29.57
N VAL A 163 -17.29 -17.55 -30.78
CA VAL A 163 -16.58 -16.32 -31.11
C VAL A 163 -17.44 -15.52 -32.06
N THR A 164 -17.68 -14.25 -31.74
CA THR A 164 -18.40 -13.33 -32.62
C THR A 164 -17.64 -12.04 -32.71
N THR A 165 -17.26 -11.64 -33.92
CA THR A 165 -16.62 -10.35 -34.18
C THR A 165 -17.65 -9.34 -34.66
N ASN A 166 -17.76 -8.24 -33.94
CA ASN A 166 -18.55 -7.08 -34.36
C ASN A 166 -17.60 -6.03 -34.95
N ASP A 167 -17.72 -5.79 -36.24
CA ASP A 167 -16.96 -4.79 -36.97
C ASP A 167 -17.90 -3.70 -37.48
N PRO A 168 -17.85 -2.47 -36.92
CA PRO A 168 -18.65 -1.33 -37.40
C PRO A 168 -18.32 -0.90 -38.84
N GLY A 169 -17.17 -1.31 -39.38
CA GLY A 169 -16.65 -0.92 -40.67
C GLY A 169 -15.94 0.44 -40.65
N ALA A 170 -15.05 0.62 -41.64
CA ALA A 170 -14.33 1.88 -41.84
C ALA A 170 -15.30 3.05 -42.18
N PRO A 171 -14.97 4.29 -41.76
CA PRO A 171 -13.74 4.67 -41.08
C PRO A 171 -13.77 4.37 -39.57
N TYR A 172 -12.65 3.88 -39.04
CA TYR A 172 -12.46 3.66 -37.61
C TYR A 172 -12.03 4.94 -36.91
N THR A 173 -12.56 5.17 -35.72
CA THR A 173 -12.28 6.38 -34.95
C THR A 173 -11.69 6.06 -33.59
N VAL A 174 -10.86 6.97 -33.09
CA VAL A 174 -10.39 7.01 -31.70
C VAL A 174 -10.63 8.43 -31.19
N SER A 175 -11.28 8.55 -30.05
CA SER A 175 -11.58 9.82 -29.40
C SER A 175 -11.16 9.77 -27.94
N ALA A 176 -10.70 10.90 -27.40
CA ALA A 176 -10.33 11.03 -26.01
C ALA A 176 -11.39 11.88 -25.30
N THR A 177 -11.97 11.37 -24.23
CA THR A 177 -12.93 12.13 -23.40
C THR A 177 -12.33 12.33 -22.01
N SER A 178 -12.24 13.59 -21.57
CA SER A 178 -11.79 13.91 -20.21
C SER A 178 -12.68 13.19 -19.18
N VAL A 179 -12.05 12.54 -18.22
CA VAL A 179 -12.73 11.85 -17.12
C VAL A 179 -12.40 12.51 -15.79
N SER A 180 -13.42 12.60 -14.93
CA SER A 180 -13.22 13.02 -13.56
C SER A 180 -12.42 11.96 -12.80
N HIS A 181 -11.76 12.37 -11.72
CA HIS A 181 -11.01 11.43 -10.87
C HIS A 181 -11.95 10.40 -10.23
N THR A 182 -13.17 10.81 -9.88
CA THR A 182 -14.22 9.93 -9.36
C THR A 182 -14.59 8.84 -10.35
N ASN A 183 -14.75 9.19 -11.63
CA ASN A 183 -15.07 8.20 -12.67
C ASN A 183 -13.89 7.28 -12.96
N LEU A 184 -12.65 7.81 -12.90
CA LEU A 184 -11.45 7.00 -13.06
C LEU A 184 -11.28 5.98 -11.94
N ALA A 185 -11.54 6.39 -10.69
CA ALA A 185 -11.38 5.56 -9.51
C ALA A 185 -12.56 4.62 -9.23
N ASP A 186 -13.68 4.80 -9.96
CA ASP A 186 -14.98 4.17 -9.65
C ASP A 186 -15.37 4.35 -8.16
N GLY A 187 -15.08 5.54 -7.61
CA GLY A 187 -15.19 5.79 -6.18
C GLY A 187 -15.06 7.27 -5.83
N SER A 188 -15.42 7.62 -4.59
CA SER A 188 -15.35 9.01 -4.14
C SER A 188 -13.89 9.45 -3.98
N VAL A 189 -13.52 10.59 -4.58
CA VAL A 189 -12.15 11.12 -4.56
C VAL A 189 -12.12 12.49 -3.92
N TRP A 190 -11.31 12.64 -2.87
CA TRP A 190 -11.00 13.94 -2.29
C TRP A 190 -9.76 14.54 -2.94
N LYS A 191 -9.92 15.67 -3.62
CA LYS A 191 -8.80 16.47 -4.16
C LYS A 191 -8.22 17.37 -3.08
N VAL A 192 -7.00 17.07 -2.64
CA VAL A 192 -6.36 17.79 -1.52
C VAL A 192 -5.94 19.20 -1.90
N SER A 193 -5.77 19.49 -3.19
CA SER A 193 -5.50 20.84 -3.72
C SER A 193 -6.54 21.88 -3.28
N ASP A 194 -7.77 21.43 -3.02
CA ASP A 194 -8.90 22.30 -2.69
C ASP A 194 -8.99 22.57 -1.17
N ALA A 195 -8.16 21.89 -0.37
CA ALA A 195 -8.11 22.04 1.08
C ALA A 195 -7.22 23.22 1.53
N SER A 196 -7.30 23.58 2.81
CA SER A 196 -6.44 24.63 3.37
C SER A 196 -4.95 24.25 3.36
N PRO A 197 -4.01 25.21 3.33
CA PRO A 197 -2.57 24.91 3.35
C PRO A 197 -2.12 24.05 4.52
N SER A 198 -2.77 24.16 5.69
CA SER A 198 -2.50 23.31 6.85
C SER A 198 -2.88 21.84 6.62
N VAL A 199 -4.01 21.58 5.96
CA VAL A 199 -4.43 20.22 5.59
C VAL A 199 -3.51 19.67 4.51
N GLN A 200 -3.17 20.48 3.50
CA GLN A 200 -2.21 20.09 2.46
C GLN A 200 -0.83 19.75 3.05
N GLY A 201 -0.37 20.53 4.03
CA GLY A 201 0.87 20.25 4.77
C GLY A 201 0.83 18.90 5.46
N LEU A 202 -0.25 18.64 6.21
CA LEU A 202 -0.43 17.36 6.91
C LEU A 202 -0.46 16.17 5.94
N ILE A 203 -1.24 16.25 4.85
CA ILE A 203 -1.32 15.16 3.87
C ILE A 203 0.03 14.93 3.17
N ARG A 204 0.78 16.00 2.87
CA ARG A 204 2.14 15.88 2.33
C ARG A 204 3.05 15.10 3.26
N ASP A 205 3.08 15.46 4.54
CA ASP A 205 3.93 14.79 5.53
C ASP A 205 3.49 13.34 5.75
N ALA A 206 2.18 13.08 5.73
CA ALA A 206 1.63 11.74 5.82
C ALA A 206 1.96 10.88 4.59
N ALA A 207 1.88 11.43 3.38
CA ALA A 207 2.20 10.72 2.14
C ALA A 207 3.70 10.40 2.02
N ALA A 208 4.55 11.27 2.56
CA ALA A 208 6.01 11.03 2.66
C ALA A 208 6.37 9.99 3.74
N THR A 209 5.46 9.66 4.65
CA THR A 209 5.70 8.72 5.74
C THR A 209 5.33 7.31 5.31
N THR A 210 6.30 6.40 5.33
CA THR A 210 6.01 4.97 5.14
C THR A 210 5.26 4.42 6.35
N GLY A 211 3.98 4.08 6.14
CA GLY A 211 3.13 3.49 7.17
C GLY A 211 2.33 4.52 7.94
N LEU A 212 2.43 4.49 9.27
CA LEU A 212 1.57 5.29 10.14
C LEU A 212 2.15 6.69 10.37
N TYR A 213 1.40 7.73 10.02
CA TYR A 213 1.75 9.12 10.31
C TYR A 213 1.03 9.60 11.58
N PRO A 214 1.76 9.86 12.67
CA PRO A 214 1.18 10.34 13.91
C PRO A 214 1.14 11.86 14.00
N PHE A 215 0.07 12.40 14.57
CA PHE A 215 -0.05 13.84 14.81
C PHE A 215 -1.02 14.17 15.95
N SER A 216 -0.91 15.39 16.44
CA SER A 216 -1.84 15.98 17.40
C SER A 216 -2.50 17.19 16.75
N ASP A 217 -3.71 17.54 17.19
CA ASP A 217 -4.45 18.72 16.73
C ASP A 217 -4.80 18.71 15.22
N PRO A 218 -5.76 17.86 14.79
CA PRO A 218 -6.16 17.77 13.38
C PRO A 218 -6.61 19.12 12.81
N PRO A 219 -6.04 19.59 11.69
CA PRO A 219 -6.47 20.81 11.03
C PRO A 219 -7.83 20.64 10.35
N GLY A 220 -8.76 21.56 10.63
CA GLY A 220 -10.03 21.64 9.93
C GLY A 220 -10.87 20.37 10.05
N GLN A 221 -11.36 19.87 8.92
CA GLN A 221 -12.22 18.68 8.85
C GLN A 221 -11.48 17.45 8.30
N VAL A 222 -10.14 17.41 8.35
CA VAL A 222 -9.33 16.38 7.68
C VAL A 222 -9.76 14.95 8.04
N ILE A 223 -10.06 14.67 9.31
CA ILE A 223 -10.47 13.33 9.75
C ILE A 223 -11.81 12.92 9.13
N SER A 224 -12.77 13.86 9.04
CA SER A 224 -14.05 13.58 8.40
C SER A 224 -13.88 13.33 6.91
N MET A 225 -13.07 14.17 6.23
CA MET A 225 -12.79 14.00 4.80
C MET A 225 -12.13 12.65 4.49
N LEU A 226 -11.15 12.23 5.29
CA LEU A 226 -10.48 10.93 5.12
C LEU A 226 -11.41 9.73 5.36
N ARG A 227 -12.54 9.90 6.05
CA ARG A 227 -13.54 8.85 6.26
C ARG A 227 -14.66 8.87 5.23
N GLU A 228 -14.98 10.05 4.72
CA GLU A 228 -16.05 10.24 3.73
C GLU A 228 -15.62 9.77 2.34
N TYR A 229 -14.36 9.99 2.00
CA TYR A 229 -13.83 9.68 0.67
C TYR A 229 -13.03 8.38 0.68
N GLU A 230 -13.25 7.58 -0.35
CA GLU A 230 -12.57 6.30 -0.56
C GLU A 230 -11.12 6.50 -0.99
N TYR A 231 -10.88 7.53 -1.80
CA TYR A 231 -9.58 7.87 -2.32
C TYR A 231 -9.21 9.32 -2.01
N VAL A 232 -7.92 9.54 -1.82
CA VAL A 232 -7.31 10.86 -1.70
C VAL A 232 -6.44 11.08 -2.92
N TYR A 233 -6.66 12.18 -3.64
CA TYR A 233 -5.79 12.60 -4.74
C TYR A 233 -4.91 13.76 -4.30
N PHE A 234 -3.60 13.52 -4.31
CA PHE A 234 -2.58 14.47 -3.87
C PHE A 234 -1.32 14.33 -4.73
N ASP A 235 -0.79 15.47 -5.19
CA ASP A 235 0.46 15.56 -5.97
C ASP A 235 0.54 14.63 -7.20
N GLY A 236 -0.59 14.47 -7.90
CA GLY A 236 -0.65 13.63 -9.10
C GLY A 236 -0.92 12.15 -8.84
N GLU A 237 -1.06 11.74 -7.59
CA GLU A 237 -1.18 10.34 -7.20
C GLU A 237 -2.47 10.07 -6.41
N PHE A 238 -2.94 8.83 -6.51
CA PHE A 238 -4.06 8.31 -5.72
C PHE A 238 -3.58 7.55 -4.49
N TYR A 239 -4.25 7.79 -3.37
CA TYR A 239 -4.00 7.12 -2.11
C TYR A 239 -5.29 6.52 -1.56
N THR A 240 -5.18 5.37 -0.91
CA THR A 240 -6.20 4.95 0.08
C THR A 240 -5.82 5.52 1.44
N ALA A 241 -6.82 5.95 2.20
CA ALA A 241 -6.63 6.56 3.50
C ALA A 241 -7.28 5.75 4.61
N TYR A 242 -6.56 5.59 5.72
CA TYR A 242 -7.07 4.93 6.92
C TYR A 242 -6.85 5.84 8.12
N VAL A 243 -7.92 6.10 8.87
CA VAL A 243 -7.84 6.78 10.17
C VAL A 243 -7.72 5.72 11.26
N GLU A 244 -6.49 5.43 11.64
CA GLU A 244 -6.09 4.37 12.58
C GLU A 244 -6.33 4.77 14.04
N GLN A 245 -6.34 6.08 14.31
CA GLN A 245 -6.69 6.64 15.60
C GLN A 245 -7.31 8.03 15.43
N ALA A 246 -8.41 8.27 16.14
CA ALA A 246 -9.06 9.57 16.20
C ALA A 246 -9.46 9.91 17.63
N GLY A 247 -8.75 10.88 18.22
CA GLY A 247 -8.96 11.34 19.59
C GLY A 247 -7.98 10.75 20.59
N ILE A 248 -8.07 11.20 21.85
CA ILE A 248 -7.11 10.81 22.88
C ILE A 248 -7.21 9.29 23.14
N PRO A 249 -6.13 8.52 22.94
CA PRO A 249 -6.14 7.08 23.21
C PRO A 249 -6.20 6.80 24.72
N PRO A 250 -6.67 5.61 25.15
CA PRO A 250 -6.75 5.26 26.56
C PRO A 250 -5.38 4.94 27.19
N ILE A 251 -4.30 5.00 26.42
CA ILE A 251 -2.94 4.73 26.85
C ILE A 251 -2.07 5.95 26.64
N GLU A 252 -1.33 6.31 27.68
CA GLU A 252 -0.22 7.26 27.61
C GLU A 252 1.10 6.48 27.65
N VAL A 253 2.03 6.79 26.76
CA VAL A 253 3.39 6.26 26.79
C VAL A 253 4.29 7.23 27.55
N ARG A 254 5.07 6.70 28.48
CA ARG A 254 6.09 7.43 29.23
C ARG A 254 7.43 6.73 29.09
N ALA A 255 8.51 7.50 29.08
CA ALA A 255 9.87 6.96 29.16
C ALA A 255 10.65 7.63 30.29
N THR A 256 11.51 6.86 30.95
CA THR A 256 12.47 7.34 31.95
C THR A 256 13.84 6.73 31.70
N THR A 257 14.90 7.42 32.11
CA THR A 257 16.28 6.93 32.00
C THR A 257 16.98 6.95 33.34
N GLU A 258 17.70 5.88 33.66
CA GLU A 258 18.46 5.74 34.90
C GLU A 258 19.86 5.16 34.60
N PRO A 259 20.92 5.58 35.32
CA PRO A 259 22.22 4.92 35.22
C PRO A 259 22.11 3.45 35.64
N HIS A 260 22.72 2.52 34.88
CA HIS A 260 22.84 1.15 35.34
C HIS A 260 23.81 1.09 36.54
N PRO A 261 23.63 0.17 37.53
CA PRO A 261 24.53 0.04 38.68
C PRO A 261 26.02 -0.08 38.32
N ASP A 262 26.33 -0.71 37.18
CA ASP A 262 27.69 -0.89 36.67
C ASP A 262 28.26 0.37 35.97
N GLN A 263 27.51 1.46 35.92
CA GLN A 263 27.82 2.79 35.34
C GLN A 263 28.27 2.85 33.86
N SER A 264 28.48 1.69 33.22
CA SER A 264 28.84 1.52 31.81
C SER A 264 27.63 1.46 30.86
N GLU A 265 26.43 1.28 31.41
CA GLU A 265 25.17 1.23 30.68
C GLU A 265 24.19 2.25 31.27
N THR A 266 23.22 2.65 30.46
CA THR A 266 22.06 3.41 30.92
C THR A 266 20.82 2.60 30.56
N VAL A 267 19.86 2.59 31.49
CA VAL A 267 18.59 1.88 31.35
C VAL A 267 17.54 2.87 30.88
N LEU A 268 16.87 2.58 29.76
CA LEU A 268 15.65 3.25 29.33
C LEU A 268 14.47 2.37 29.73
N THR A 269 13.54 2.90 30.50
CA THR A 269 12.28 2.23 30.84
C THR A 269 11.15 2.87 30.06
N VAL A 270 10.46 2.08 29.23
CA VAL A 270 9.24 2.51 28.54
C VAL A 270 8.05 1.94 29.26
N THR A 271 7.08 2.80 29.61
CA THR A 271 5.89 2.45 30.39
C THR A 271 4.64 2.84 29.62
N LEU A 272 3.74 1.88 29.43
CA LEU A 272 2.38 2.11 28.96
C LEU A 272 1.49 2.32 30.19
N VAL A 273 0.83 3.46 30.28
CA VAL A 273 -0.04 3.84 31.40
C VAL A 273 -1.48 3.86 30.91
N ASN A 274 -2.36 3.06 31.54
CA ASN A 274 -3.78 3.14 31.29
C ASN A 274 -4.36 4.38 31.97
N THR A 275 -4.90 5.30 31.18
CA THR A 275 -5.46 6.57 31.66
C THR A 275 -6.95 6.47 31.98
N THR A 276 -7.53 5.28 31.84
CA THR A 276 -8.95 5.00 32.09
C THR A 276 -9.12 4.11 33.33
N ASP A 277 -10.34 4.04 33.85
CA ASP A 277 -10.69 3.18 34.98
C ASP A 277 -11.03 1.74 34.56
N THR A 278 -11.02 1.44 33.26
CA THR A 278 -11.35 0.13 32.69
C THR A 278 -10.12 -0.56 32.13
N ALA A 279 -10.08 -1.89 32.18
CA ALA A 279 -8.99 -2.64 31.56
C ALA A 279 -8.87 -2.36 30.06
N VAL A 280 -7.64 -2.32 29.56
CA VAL A 280 -7.31 -2.12 28.14
C VAL A 280 -6.39 -3.24 27.70
N ASP A 281 -6.75 -3.91 26.62
CA ASP A 281 -5.91 -4.92 25.98
C ASP A 281 -4.95 -4.25 25.00
N ILE A 282 -3.65 -4.42 25.22
CA ILE A 282 -2.59 -3.87 24.38
C ILE A 282 -2.07 -4.95 23.46
N THR A 283 -2.06 -4.69 22.16
CA THR A 283 -1.45 -5.55 21.18
C THR A 283 -0.14 -4.94 20.67
N SER A 284 0.96 -5.65 20.84
CA SER A 284 2.29 -5.23 20.37
C SER A 284 3.00 -6.37 19.64
N GLY A 285 4.11 -6.04 18.97
CA GLY A 285 5.09 -7.06 18.59
C GLY A 285 5.69 -7.76 19.81
N ALA A 286 6.37 -8.88 19.60
CA ALA A 286 7.12 -9.54 20.67
C ALA A 286 8.42 -8.80 21.02
N PRO A 287 8.84 -8.79 22.30
CA PRO A 287 8.07 -9.19 23.49
C PRO A 287 7.10 -8.09 23.93
N THR A 288 6.06 -8.46 24.68
CA THR A 288 5.17 -7.48 25.31
C THR A 288 5.88 -6.68 26.40
N PRO A 289 5.41 -5.45 26.73
CA PRO A 289 4.24 -4.76 26.18
C PRO A 289 4.48 -3.86 24.95
N VAL A 290 5.72 -3.66 24.50
CA VAL A 290 6.04 -2.68 23.44
C VAL A 290 6.81 -3.25 22.24
N GLY A 291 7.22 -4.51 22.29
CA GLY A 291 7.93 -5.19 21.20
C GLY A 291 9.43 -4.89 21.16
N VAL A 292 10.03 -5.26 20.03
CA VAL A 292 11.40 -4.84 19.68
C VAL A 292 11.37 -3.38 19.24
N LEU A 293 12.07 -2.52 19.98
CA LEU A 293 12.22 -1.11 19.65
C LEU A 293 13.50 -0.85 18.86
N ARG A 294 13.43 0.14 17.96
CA ARG A 294 14.56 0.64 17.20
C ARG A 294 14.69 2.13 17.39
N TYR A 295 15.92 2.62 17.46
CA TYR A 295 16.21 4.06 17.48
C TYR A 295 16.95 4.48 16.21
N GLN A 296 16.82 5.75 15.86
CA GLN A 296 17.45 6.38 14.71
C GLN A 296 18.13 7.67 15.17
N LYS A 297 19.38 7.88 14.75
CA LYS A 297 20.06 9.17 14.94
C LYS A 297 19.49 10.16 13.94
N GLN A 298 19.07 11.34 14.40
CA GLN A 298 18.53 12.37 13.51
C GLN A 298 19.57 12.77 12.46
N GLY A 299 19.13 12.85 11.20
CA GLY A 299 20.02 13.10 10.05
C GLY A 299 20.70 11.86 9.46
N THR A 300 20.33 10.66 9.92
CA THR A 300 20.79 9.38 9.35
C THR A 300 19.60 8.48 9.06
N ASP A 301 19.71 7.59 8.07
CA ASP A 301 18.64 6.62 7.74
C ASP A 301 18.79 5.27 8.47
N SER A 302 19.88 5.07 9.22
CA SER A 302 20.15 3.82 9.93
C SER A 302 19.30 3.68 11.19
N ARG A 303 18.60 2.56 11.32
CA ARG A 303 17.82 2.19 12.51
C ARG A 303 18.50 1.04 13.25
N GLU A 304 18.89 1.29 14.49
CA GLU A 304 19.57 0.33 15.35
C GLU A 304 18.59 -0.26 16.37
N VAL A 305 18.80 -1.52 16.75
CA VAL A 305 17.96 -2.19 17.74
C VAL A 305 18.29 -1.68 19.13
N LEU A 306 17.26 -1.32 19.88
CA LEU A 306 17.42 -1.00 21.29
C LEU A 306 17.39 -2.31 22.10
N TRP A 307 18.52 -2.73 22.66
CA TRP A 307 18.65 -4.03 23.32
C TRP A 307 17.78 -4.13 24.59
N SER A 308 17.13 -5.29 24.79
CA SER A 308 16.39 -5.64 26.00
C SER A 308 16.67 -7.09 26.40
N PRO A 309 16.87 -7.40 27.68
CA PRO A 309 16.93 -8.78 28.16
C PRO A 309 15.68 -9.61 27.81
N ALA A 310 14.52 -8.95 27.71
CA ALA A 310 13.26 -9.58 27.35
C ALA A 310 13.29 -10.23 25.95
N TYR A 311 14.23 -9.84 25.08
CA TYR A 311 14.38 -10.46 23.76
C TYR A 311 14.90 -11.89 23.86
N THR A 312 15.87 -12.16 24.74
CA THR A 312 16.41 -13.51 24.96
C THR A 312 15.46 -14.42 25.72
N GLU A 313 14.57 -13.82 26.52
CA GLU A 313 13.57 -14.54 27.32
C GLU A 313 12.32 -14.90 26.51
N SER A 314 12.11 -14.21 25.39
CA SER A 314 10.95 -14.41 24.52
C SER A 314 11.13 -15.63 23.61
N GLU A 315 10.16 -16.54 23.63
CA GLU A 315 10.09 -17.66 22.67
C GLU A 315 9.79 -17.20 21.22
N HIS A 316 9.51 -15.91 21.02
CA HIS A 316 9.12 -15.34 19.73
C HIS A 316 10.19 -14.43 19.12
N VAL A 317 11.30 -14.17 19.82
CA VAL A 317 12.40 -13.34 19.32
C VAL A 317 13.66 -14.19 19.28
N HIS A 318 14.32 -14.20 18.11
CA HIS A 318 15.60 -14.87 17.94
C HIS A 318 16.70 -13.83 17.97
N THR A 319 17.74 -14.11 18.75
CA THR A 319 18.88 -13.22 18.92
C THR A 319 20.19 -13.94 18.64
N ASP A 320 21.14 -13.25 18.01
CA ASP A 320 22.56 -13.63 18.02
C ASP A 320 23.33 -12.54 18.79
N GLY A 321 23.82 -12.87 19.99
CA GLY A 321 24.34 -11.85 20.90
C GLY A 321 23.29 -10.79 21.25
N ARG A 322 23.56 -9.52 20.90
CA ARG A 322 22.65 -8.38 21.10
C ARG A 322 21.82 -8.03 19.85
N ASP A 323 21.95 -8.81 18.77
CA ASP A 323 21.27 -8.55 17.51
C ASP A 323 20.01 -9.40 17.40
N VAL A 324 18.88 -8.77 17.03
CA VAL A 324 17.63 -9.47 16.72
C VAL A 324 17.67 -9.96 15.29
N THR A 325 17.62 -11.28 15.09
CA THR A 325 17.74 -11.95 13.79
C THR A 325 16.39 -12.33 13.20
N ALA A 326 15.39 -12.63 14.03
CA ALA A 326 14.03 -12.91 13.59
C ALA A 326 13.00 -12.61 14.70
N VAL A 327 11.77 -12.29 14.29
CA VAL A 327 10.60 -12.15 15.17
C VAL A 327 9.47 -12.98 14.57
N ASN A 328 9.06 -14.04 15.27
CA ASN A 328 8.11 -15.03 14.76
C ASN A 328 6.66 -14.76 15.16
N ARG A 329 6.40 -13.68 15.91
CA ARG A 329 5.05 -13.24 16.27
C ARG A 329 4.95 -11.72 16.35
N ILE A 330 4.01 -11.18 15.58
CA ILE A 330 3.84 -9.74 15.39
C ILE A 330 2.67 -9.14 16.21
N ALA A 331 1.87 -9.98 16.86
CA ALA A 331 0.74 -9.57 17.69
C ALA A 331 0.65 -10.45 18.94
N LEU A 332 1.04 -9.88 20.07
CA LEU A 332 0.87 -10.41 21.42
C LEU A 332 0.03 -9.44 22.23
N THR A 333 -0.83 -9.98 23.09
CA THR A 333 -1.75 -9.17 23.90
C THR A 333 -1.30 -9.12 25.36
N THR A 334 -1.34 -7.94 25.96
CA THR A 334 -1.17 -7.70 27.40
C THR A 334 -2.31 -6.84 27.91
N THR A 335 -3.04 -7.32 28.91
CA THR A 335 -4.10 -6.55 29.56
C THR A 335 -3.48 -5.63 30.62
N ILE A 336 -3.81 -4.35 30.57
CA ILE A 336 -3.46 -3.36 31.61
C ILE A 336 -4.74 -2.96 32.33
N ASP A 337 -4.81 -3.23 33.63
CA ASP A 337 -5.95 -2.85 34.46
C ASP A 337 -6.14 -1.32 34.51
N GLY A 338 -7.32 -0.88 34.96
CA GLY A 338 -7.63 0.54 35.09
C GLY A 338 -6.62 1.28 35.98
N ALA A 339 -6.13 2.42 35.50
CA ALA A 339 -5.09 3.23 36.14
C ALA A 339 -3.74 2.53 36.41
N ASP A 340 -3.54 1.30 35.91
CA ASP A 340 -2.29 0.56 36.07
C ASP A 340 -1.33 0.81 34.89
N SER A 341 -0.17 0.18 34.92
CA SER A 341 0.85 0.31 33.89
C SER A 341 1.64 -0.96 33.63
N ALA A 342 2.13 -1.11 32.40
CA ALA A 342 3.05 -2.16 32.01
C ALA A 342 4.34 -1.54 31.47
N SER A 343 5.50 -2.07 31.85
CA SER A 343 6.79 -1.51 31.46
C SER A 343 7.73 -2.53 30.85
N GLN A 344 8.65 -2.02 30.02
CA GLN A 344 9.77 -2.77 29.47
C GLN A 344 11.04 -1.96 29.64
N THR A 345 12.12 -2.63 30.01
CA THR A 345 13.43 -2.00 30.19
C THR A 345 14.35 -2.34 29.02
N PHE A 346 15.16 -1.37 28.67
CA PHE A 346 16.11 -1.44 27.57
C PHE A 346 17.46 -0.94 28.05
N ARG A 347 18.52 -1.53 27.49
CA ARG A 347 19.90 -1.21 27.86
C ARG A 347 20.65 -0.72 26.63
N HIS A 348 21.45 0.32 26.82
CA HIS A 348 22.45 0.72 25.84
C HIS A 348 23.80 0.85 26.52
N THR A 349 24.86 0.49 25.79
CA THR A 349 26.22 0.76 26.24
C THR A 349 26.61 2.16 25.82
N GLN A 350 27.46 2.82 26.60
CA GLN A 350 27.98 4.14 26.22
C GLN A 350 28.77 4.10 24.91
N GLU A 351 29.37 2.95 24.58
CA GLU A 351 30.08 2.74 23.31
C GLU A 351 29.14 2.65 22.11
N SER A 352 27.87 2.26 22.31
CA SER A 352 26.87 2.16 21.24
C SER A 352 26.25 3.49 20.81
N LEU A 353 26.33 4.53 21.65
CA LEU A 353 25.70 5.83 21.36
C LEU A 353 26.74 6.93 21.24
N THR A 354 26.91 7.41 20.00
CA THR A 354 27.70 8.63 19.75
C THR A 354 26.89 9.88 20.14
N PRO A 355 27.55 11.01 20.45
CA PRO A 355 26.82 12.27 20.71
C PRO A 355 25.88 12.67 19.56
N GLY A 356 24.68 13.14 19.90
CA GLY A 356 23.66 13.57 18.95
C GLY A 356 22.23 13.38 19.44
N ASP A 357 21.28 13.70 18.57
CA ASP A 357 19.84 13.56 18.82
C ASP A 357 19.31 12.26 18.23
N TYR A 358 18.50 11.56 19.00
CA TYR A 358 17.96 10.26 18.66
C TYR A 358 16.45 10.24 18.80
N ARG A 359 15.80 9.37 18.02
CA ARG A 359 14.35 9.17 18.04
C ARG A 359 14.01 7.69 17.96
N ILE A 360 13.07 7.28 18.79
CA ILE A 360 12.33 6.02 18.68
C ILE A 360 10.92 6.38 18.21
N GLU A 361 10.45 5.72 17.17
CA GLU A 361 9.07 5.80 16.71
C GLU A 361 8.49 4.39 16.70
N SER A 362 7.33 4.22 17.34
CA SER A 362 6.67 2.93 17.42
C SER A 362 5.18 3.13 17.69
N SER A 363 4.43 2.04 17.70
CA SER A 363 3.00 2.04 17.97
C SER A 363 2.57 0.75 18.63
N VAL A 364 1.54 0.84 19.47
CA VAL A 364 0.82 -0.32 20.01
C VAL A 364 -0.64 -0.27 19.60
N GLY A 365 -1.24 -1.42 19.30
CA GLY A 365 -2.69 -1.53 19.18
C GLY A 365 -3.33 -1.54 20.55
N TYR A 366 -4.56 -1.05 20.66
CA TYR A 366 -5.36 -1.20 21.88
C TYR A 366 -6.79 -1.65 21.57
N GLN A 367 -7.41 -2.30 22.54
CA GLN A 367 -8.82 -2.59 22.58
C GLN A 367 -9.38 -2.30 23.98
N SER A 368 -10.46 -1.53 24.04
CA SER A 368 -11.17 -1.15 25.27
C SER A 368 -12.68 -1.15 25.02
N GLY A 369 -13.35 -2.22 25.44
CA GLY A 369 -14.75 -2.47 25.09
C GLY A 369 -14.93 -2.63 23.58
N GLU A 370 -15.78 -1.78 22.99
CA GLU A 370 -16.03 -1.73 21.53
C GLU A 370 -15.04 -0.81 20.79
N ASN A 371 -14.21 -0.06 21.52
CA ASN A 371 -13.23 0.84 20.92
C ASN A 371 -11.91 0.11 20.69
N SER A 372 -11.33 0.29 19.51
CA SER A 372 -9.99 -0.17 19.19
C SER A 372 -9.28 0.86 18.33
N GLY A 373 -7.95 0.84 18.35
CA GLY A 373 -7.16 1.71 17.50
C GLY A 373 -5.67 1.48 17.70
N THR A 374 -4.87 2.38 17.14
CA THR A 374 -3.41 2.34 17.25
C THR A 374 -2.92 3.56 18.02
N VAL A 375 -2.08 3.36 19.04
CA VAL A 375 -1.41 4.41 19.80
C VAL A 375 0.01 4.57 19.25
N PRO A 376 0.25 5.47 18.29
CA PRO A 376 1.62 5.81 17.96
C PRO A 376 2.23 6.68 19.05
N TYR A 377 3.54 6.53 19.22
CA TYR A 377 4.31 7.33 20.15
C TYR A 377 5.73 7.56 19.64
N SER A 378 6.37 8.60 20.16
CA SER A 378 7.79 8.83 19.94
C SER A 378 8.51 9.11 21.25
N ILE A 379 9.77 8.66 21.31
CA ILE A 379 10.70 8.97 22.39
C ILE A 379 11.92 9.61 21.75
N GLU A 380 12.12 10.90 22.02
CA GLU A 380 13.28 11.66 21.58
C GLU A 380 14.25 11.78 22.75
N PHE A 381 15.53 11.51 22.50
CA PHE A 381 16.57 11.67 23.52
C PHE A 381 17.86 12.23 22.94
N MET A 382 18.56 13.01 23.75
CA MET A 382 19.81 13.66 23.37
C MET A 382 20.97 13.02 24.13
N VAL A 383 22.02 12.64 23.40
CA VAL A 383 23.25 12.09 23.96
C VAL A 383 24.34 13.14 23.86
N ARG A 384 25.00 13.45 24.98
CA ARG A 384 26.13 14.39 25.06
C ARG A 384 27.32 13.72 25.72
N GLU A 385 28.51 14.24 25.45
CA GLU A 385 29.69 13.93 26.25
C GLU A 385 29.43 14.40 27.69
N ARG A 386 29.80 13.59 28.70
CA ARG A 386 29.74 14.05 30.09
C ARG A 386 30.87 15.06 30.33
N ASP A 387 30.51 16.27 30.74
CA ASP A 387 31.47 17.17 31.38
C ASP A 387 31.87 16.57 32.75
N GLU A 388 33.18 16.45 33.01
CA GLU A 388 33.67 16.05 34.34
C GLU A 388 33.14 17.04 35.41
N PRO A 389 32.56 16.58 36.53
CA PRO A 389 32.43 17.43 37.69
C PRO A 389 33.83 17.74 38.23
N ALA A 390 34.17 19.02 38.30
CA ALA A 390 35.44 19.55 38.82
C ALA A 390 35.73 19.21 40.28
#